data_AF-A0A7V3EMR9-F1
#
_entry.id   AF-A0A7V3EMR9-F1
#
_cell.length_a   1.000
_cell.length_b   1.000
_cell.length_c   1.000
_cell.angle_alpha   90.00
_cell.angle_beta   90.00
_cell.angle_gamma   90.00
#
_symmetry.space_group_name_H-M   'P 1'
#
loop_
_entity.id
_entity.type
_entity.pdbx_description
1 polymer ?
#
loop_
_entity_poly.entity_id
_entity_poly.type
_entity_poly.pdbx_seq_one_letter_code
_entity_poly.pdbx_strand_id
1 'polypeptide(L)'
;MKRLLAGGAAVALAMGLPCAAGAWAGEGDGTTKPEAGTAAARSRGQAAIEAAVRNGKHLFIFFFKPDNERARNLRPLFDETMQELADEADAIAIDVTDPLEKELVERYRADRVVLSMVSLSPSGQIAHAFVGMFQKEDLKNAFVTPAEERCRKHFQEGRAVLLSAQAGSKEDRDRALAGVNAFKADPGYGHLVDAVELAADDPKEVRLLRKLEIDPKTGQTVTLLLFPPFRIMGRFVGATQKSALAKAMLAALNAGCECGR
;
A
#
# COMPACT_ATOMS: atom_id res chain seq x y z
N MET A 1 -45.94 -37.93 -17.33
CA MET A 1 -45.79 -39.21 -18.05
C MET A 1 -44.32 -39.43 -18.37
N LYS A 2 -43.79 -40.61 -18.02
CA LYS A 2 -42.72 -41.43 -18.67
C LYS A 2 -41.51 -40.73 -19.33
N ARG A 3 -40.25 -41.15 -19.25
CA ARG A 3 -39.52 -42.30 -18.62
C ARG A 3 -38.04 -42.20 -19.09
N LEU A 4 -37.09 -42.61 -18.24
CA LEU A 4 -35.87 -43.46 -18.48
C LEU A 4 -34.77 -42.93 -19.46
N LEU A 5 -33.45 -43.20 -19.40
CA LEU A 5 -32.48 -44.16 -18.79
C LEU A 5 -31.07 -43.50 -18.99
N ALA A 6 -30.06 -43.53 -18.10
CA ALA A 6 -29.20 -44.59 -17.55
C ALA A 6 -27.84 -44.82 -18.26
N GLY A 7 -26.83 -45.21 -17.45
CA GLY A 7 -25.49 -45.73 -17.80
C GLY A 7 -24.36 -44.87 -17.21
N GLY A 8 -23.53 -45.27 -16.22
CA GLY A 8 -22.77 -46.52 -16.02
C GLY A 8 -21.40 -46.40 -16.74
N ALA A 9 -20.19 -46.68 -16.22
CA ALA A 9 -19.65 -47.47 -15.10
C ALA A 9 -18.18 -47.00 -14.81
N ALA A 10 -17.67 -47.00 -13.58
CA ALA A 10 -16.79 -47.98 -12.92
C ALA A 10 -15.39 -48.23 -13.56
N VAL A 11 -14.29 -47.81 -12.91
CA VAL A 11 -13.34 -48.61 -12.05
C VAL A 11 -12.09 -49.08 -12.82
N ALA A 12 -10.89 -48.72 -12.32
CA ALA A 12 -9.75 -49.65 -12.19
C ALA A 12 -8.64 -49.07 -11.28
N LEU A 13 -8.33 -49.83 -10.24
CA LEU A 13 -7.23 -49.74 -9.29
C LEU A 13 -5.91 -50.21 -9.94
N ALA A 14 -4.77 -49.66 -9.53
CA ALA A 14 -3.50 -50.40 -9.54
C ALA A 14 -2.60 -49.92 -8.38
N MET A 15 -2.50 -50.78 -7.37
CA MET A 15 -1.48 -50.76 -6.31
C MET A 15 -0.17 -51.34 -6.84
N GLY A 16 0.98 -50.85 -6.35
CA GLY A 16 2.28 -51.46 -6.59
C GLY A 16 3.43 -50.84 -5.78
N LEU A 17 3.76 -51.49 -4.68
CA LEU A 17 4.99 -51.42 -3.85
C LEU A 17 5.14 -52.83 -3.24
N PRO A 18 6.30 -53.33 -2.74
CA PRO A 18 7.69 -52.83 -2.71
C PRO A 18 8.75 -53.98 -2.98
N CYS A 19 10.00 -53.83 -2.46
CA CYS A 19 11.18 -54.75 -2.39
C CYS A 19 12.21 -54.65 -3.54
N ALA A 20 13.55 -54.69 -3.37
CA ALA A 20 14.47 -55.02 -2.26
C ALA A 20 15.87 -54.36 -2.55
N ALA A 21 16.63 -53.88 -1.56
CA ALA A 21 17.85 -54.46 -0.93
C ALA A 21 19.12 -54.67 -1.79
N GLY A 22 20.20 -53.94 -1.41
CA GLY A 22 21.63 -54.27 -1.55
C GLY A 22 22.36 -53.76 -2.82
N ALA A 23 23.66 -53.51 -2.90
CA ALA A 23 24.78 -53.25 -1.97
C ALA A 23 26.06 -53.03 -2.85
N TRP A 24 27.07 -52.32 -2.34
CA TRP A 24 28.50 -52.21 -2.81
C TRP A 24 28.89 -51.36 -4.04
N ALA A 25 29.63 -50.30 -3.71
CA ALA A 25 30.93 -49.85 -4.25
C ALA A 25 31.21 -49.89 -5.76
N GLY A 26 31.47 -48.70 -6.30
CA GLY A 26 32.21 -48.48 -7.55
C GLY A 26 32.78 -47.06 -7.55
N GLU A 27 34.06 -46.94 -7.18
CA GLU A 27 34.91 -45.78 -7.46
C GLU A 27 34.97 -45.54 -8.98
N GLY A 28 34.70 -44.30 -9.37
CA GLY A 28 34.79 -43.82 -10.74
C GLY A 28 35.02 -42.31 -10.70
N ASP A 29 36.29 -41.94 -10.56
CA ASP A 29 36.79 -40.58 -10.71
C ASP A 29 36.44 -40.05 -12.11
N GLY A 30 35.58 -39.05 -12.13
CA GLY A 30 35.07 -38.39 -13.32
C GLY A 30 34.66 -37.00 -12.91
N THR A 31 35.63 -36.09 -12.86
CA THR A 31 35.49 -34.70 -12.46
C THR A 31 34.58 -33.92 -13.42
N THR A 32 33.26 -34.08 -13.32
CA THR A 32 32.32 -33.08 -13.83
C THR A 32 32.20 -32.00 -12.77
N LYS A 33 33.07 -30.98 -12.91
CA LYS A 33 32.91 -29.67 -12.29
C LYS A 33 31.45 -29.23 -12.48
N PRO A 34 30.65 -29.08 -11.41
CA PRO A 34 29.36 -28.44 -11.54
C PRO A 34 29.66 -27.00 -11.96
N GLU A 35 29.33 -26.65 -13.19
CA GLU A 35 29.15 -25.25 -13.57
C GLU A 35 28.07 -24.71 -12.64
N ALA A 36 28.52 -24.05 -11.58
CA ALA A 36 27.71 -23.15 -10.80
C ALA A 36 27.31 -22.00 -11.73
N GLY A 37 26.28 -22.25 -12.54
CA GLY A 37 25.50 -21.21 -13.16
C GLY A 37 25.09 -20.28 -12.03
N THR A 38 25.68 -19.09 -12.04
CA THR A 38 25.43 -18.05 -11.06
C THR A 38 23.96 -17.71 -11.16
N ALA A 39 23.14 -18.30 -10.28
CA ALA A 39 21.87 -17.71 -9.92
C ALA A 39 22.23 -16.30 -9.43
N ALA A 40 21.99 -15.30 -10.27
CA ALA A 40 22.30 -13.92 -9.98
C ALA A 40 21.77 -13.62 -8.57
N ALA A 41 22.68 -13.28 -7.65
CA ALA A 41 22.32 -13.01 -6.27
C ALA A 41 21.24 -11.91 -6.28
N ARG A 42 20.03 -12.26 -5.83
CA ARG A 42 18.87 -11.38 -5.89
C ARG A 42 18.97 -10.36 -4.75
N SER A 43 18.69 -9.08 -5.04
CA SER A 43 18.51 -8.04 -4.01
C SER A 43 17.51 -8.52 -2.96
N ARG A 44 17.93 -8.46 -1.69
CA ARG A 44 17.09 -8.79 -0.53
C ARG A 44 16.01 -7.74 -0.37
N GLY A 45 16.32 -6.47 -0.62
CA GLY A 45 15.35 -5.38 -0.55
C GLY A 45 14.23 -5.53 -1.58
N GLN A 46 14.56 -5.86 -2.82
CA GLN A 46 13.56 -6.11 -3.87
C GLN A 46 12.72 -7.35 -3.56
N ALA A 47 13.33 -8.42 -3.03
CA ALA A 47 12.59 -9.61 -2.59
C ALA A 47 11.64 -9.29 -1.42
N ALA A 48 12.05 -8.44 -0.47
CA ALA A 48 11.21 -8.01 0.65
C ALA A 48 10.02 -7.17 0.18
N ILE A 49 10.22 -6.25 -0.76
CA ILE A 49 9.13 -5.47 -1.37
C ILE A 49 8.09 -6.40 -2.00
N GLU A 50 8.54 -7.35 -2.83
CA GLU A 50 7.64 -8.29 -3.48
C GLU A 50 6.90 -9.19 -2.50
N ALA A 51 7.55 -9.60 -1.40
CA ALA A 51 6.93 -10.39 -0.36
C ALA A 51 5.84 -9.59 0.38
N ALA A 52 6.16 -8.36 0.79
CA ALA A 52 5.22 -7.49 1.50
C ALA A 52 3.98 -7.16 0.64
N VAL A 53 4.19 -6.83 -0.64
CA VAL A 53 3.08 -6.58 -1.58
C VAL A 53 2.22 -7.83 -1.75
N ARG A 54 2.83 -8.99 -1.93
CA ARG A 54 2.11 -10.27 -2.07
C ARG A 54 1.30 -10.63 -0.82
N ASN A 55 1.83 -10.29 0.35
CA ASN A 55 1.18 -10.55 1.63
C ASN A 55 0.21 -9.43 2.06
N GLY A 56 0.13 -8.34 1.30
CA GLY A 56 -0.70 -7.19 1.63
C GLY A 56 -0.29 -6.46 2.91
N LYS A 57 1.00 -6.49 3.25
CA LYS A 57 1.56 -5.84 4.45
C LYS A 57 2.29 -4.55 4.11
N HIS A 58 2.38 -3.65 5.09
CA HIS A 58 3.34 -2.55 5.02
C HIS A 58 4.77 -3.09 5.09
N LEU A 59 5.72 -2.39 4.47
CA LEU A 59 7.14 -2.71 4.58
C LEU A 59 7.93 -1.51 5.05
N PHE A 60 8.69 -1.66 6.12
CA PHE A 60 9.67 -0.65 6.53
C PHE A 60 11.07 -1.04 6.07
N ILE A 61 11.70 -0.15 5.31
CA ILE A 61 13.06 -0.32 4.80
C ILE A 61 13.96 0.68 5.53
N PHE A 62 14.81 0.20 6.42
CA PHE A 62 15.80 1.00 7.13
C PHE A 62 17.12 1.02 6.34
N PHE A 63 17.55 2.20 5.90
CA PHE A 63 18.78 2.37 5.13
C PHE A 63 19.91 2.78 6.07
N PHE A 64 21.06 2.10 5.96
CA PHE A 64 22.23 2.42 6.77
C PHE A 64 23.54 2.34 5.97
N LYS A 65 24.56 3.04 6.44
CA LYS A 65 25.95 2.84 6.05
C LYS A 65 26.68 2.11 7.18
N PRO A 66 27.62 1.21 6.87
CA PRO A 66 28.56 0.68 7.86
C PRO A 66 29.24 1.84 8.58
N ASP A 67 29.54 1.61 9.86
CA ASP A 67 30.22 2.56 10.75
C ASP A 67 29.48 3.88 11.03
N ASN A 68 28.22 4.00 10.64
CA ASN A 68 27.41 5.18 10.93
C ASN A 68 26.83 5.14 12.35
N GLU A 69 27.30 6.05 13.21
CA GLU A 69 26.86 6.15 14.61
C GLU A 69 25.35 6.41 14.74
N ARG A 70 24.78 7.26 13.88
CA ARG A 70 23.34 7.54 13.87
C ARG A 70 22.54 6.26 13.59
N ALA A 71 22.96 5.49 12.60
CA ALA A 71 22.30 4.23 12.27
C ALA A 71 22.41 3.21 13.41
N ARG A 72 23.57 3.13 14.08
CA ARG A 72 23.74 2.30 15.29
C ARG A 72 22.78 2.69 16.41
N ASN A 73 22.54 3.99 16.60
CA ASN A 73 21.66 4.49 17.65
C ASN A 73 20.16 4.27 17.32
N LEU A 74 19.77 4.35 16.04
CA LEU A 74 18.38 4.16 15.62
C LEU A 74 17.99 2.69 15.45
N ARG A 75 18.97 1.80 15.22
CA ARG A 75 18.71 0.39 14.92
C ARG A 75 17.95 -0.36 16.02
N PRO A 76 18.30 -0.23 17.32
CA PRO A 76 17.55 -0.91 18.38
C PRO A 76 16.09 -0.46 18.45
N LEU A 77 15.83 0.86 18.33
CA LEU A 77 14.47 1.42 18.31
C LEU A 77 13.67 0.87 17.13
N PHE A 78 14.29 0.79 15.95
CA PHE A 78 13.69 0.21 14.76
C PHE A 78 13.33 -1.26 14.97
N ASP A 79 14.31 -2.08 15.38
CA ASP A 79 14.11 -3.52 15.55
C ASP A 79 13.03 -3.82 16.63
N GLU A 80 13.05 -3.12 17.77
CA GLU A 80 12.03 -3.24 18.82
C GLU A 80 10.63 -2.87 18.29
N THR A 81 10.52 -1.72 17.61
CA THR A 81 9.22 -1.25 17.12
C THR A 81 8.66 -2.15 16.03
N MET A 82 9.51 -2.71 15.16
CA MET A 82 9.07 -3.64 14.12
C MET A 82 8.65 -5.00 14.68
N GLN A 83 9.22 -5.45 15.81
CA GLN A 83 8.73 -6.62 16.52
C GLN A 83 7.31 -6.41 17.07
N GLU A 84 7.02 -5.23 17.62
CA GLU A 84 5.66 -4.89 18.07
C GLU A 84 4.64 -4.82 16.92
N LEU A 85 5.10 -4.48 15.72
CA LEU A 85 4.27 -4.25 14.53
C LEU A 85 4.27 -5.43 13.56
N ALA A 86 4.82 -6.58 13.92
CA ALA A 86 5.03 -7.72 13.03
C ALA A 86 3.74 -8.27 12.39
N ASP A 87 2.60 -8.07 13.05
CA ASP A 87 1.28 -8.45 12.53
C ASP A 87 0.83 -7.55 11.37
N GLU A 88 1.18 -6.25 11.40
CA GLU A 88 0.77 -5.24 10.42
C GLU A 88 1.84 -4.96 9.35
N ALA A 89 3.13 -5.17 9.66
CA ALA A 89 4.24 -4.80 8.80
C ALA A 89 5.38 -5.82 8.79
N ASP A 90 6.07 -5.90 7.67
CA ASP A 90 7.38 -6.53 7.54
C ASP A 90 8.48 -5.45 7.59
N ALA A 91 9.71 -5.86 7.88
CA ALA A 91 10.84 -4.95 8.03
C ALA A 91 12.13 -5.51 7.42
N ILE A 92 12.95 -4.63 6.85
CA ILE A 92 14.29 -4.97 6.38
C ILE A 92 15.26 -3.82 6.60
N ALA A 93 16.50 -4.15 6.95
CA ALA A 93 17.61 -3.21 6.99
C ALA A 93 18.52 -3.42 5.78
N ILE A 94 18.83 -2.35 5.06
CA ILE A 94 19.61 -2.34 3.82
C ILE A 94 20.88 -1.53 4.04
N ASP A 95 22.01 -2.19 3.79
CA ASP A 95 23.31 -1.52 3.67
C ASP A 95 23.35 -0.81 2.31
N VAL A 96 23.45 0.52 2.32
CA VAL A 96 23.48 1.31 1.09
C VAL A 96 24.78 1.15 0.29
N THR A 97 25.78 0.49 0.85
CA THR A 97 27.05 0.16 0.19
C THR A 97 27.04 -1.22 -0.46
N ASP A 98 26.01 -2.04 -0.22
CA ASP A 98 25.86 -3.35 -0.86
C ASP A 98 25.57 -3.18 -2.37
N PRO A 99 26.44 -3.69 -3.27
CA PRO A 99 26.24 -3.58 -4.70
C PRO A 99 24.98 -4.27 -5.20
N LEU A 100 24.48 -5.30 -4.49
CA LEU A 100 23.22 -5.97 -4.85
C LEU A 100 21.99 -5.09 -4.60
N GLU A 101 22.10 -4.10 -3.72
CA GLU A 101 21.02 -3.19 -3.35
C GLU A 101 21.08 -1.85 -4.09
N LYS A 102 22.05 -1.68 -5.01
CA LYS A 102 22.29 -0.42 -5.72
C LYS A 102 21.05 0.16 -6.38
N GLU A 103 20.28 -0.66 -7.10
CA GLU A 103 19.06 -0.18 -7.78
C GLU A 103 18.04 0.35 -6.78
N LEU A 104 17.89 -0.32 -5.63
CA LEU A 104 16.98 0.08 -4.57
C LEU A 104 17.44 1.41 -3.94
N VAL A 105 18.73 1.51 -3.62
CA VAL A 105 19.35 2.71 -3.05
C VAL A 105 19.17 3.90 -3.98
N GLU A 106 19.38 3.72 -5.29
CA GLU A 106 19.18 4.76 -6.30
C GLU A 106 17.70 5.16 -6.44
N ARG A 107 16.78 4.17 -6.46
CA ARG A 107 15.33 4.40 -6.56
C ARG A 107 14.83 5.30 -5.44
N TYR A 108 15.29 5.08 -4.20
CA TYR A 108 14.88 5.87 -3.04
C TYR A 108 15.83 7.03 -2.72
N ARG A 109 16.94 7.19 -3.46
CA ARG A 109 18.00 8.18 -3.22
C ARG A 109 18.56 8.13 -1.80
N ALA A 110 18.66 6.92 -1.25
CA ALA A 110 19.07 6.68 0.14
C ALA A 110 20.56 6.99 0.41
N ASP A 111 21.35 7.17 -0.64
CA ASP A 111 22.77 7.53 -0.60
C ASP A 111 23.03 9.05 -0.54
N ARG A 112 22.09 9.86 -1.07
CA ARG A 112 22.23 11.32 -1.23
C ARG A 112 21.55 12.12 -0.13
N VAL A 113 20.41 11.64 0.34
CA VAL A 113 19.68 12.24 1.46
C VAL A 113 20.07 11.44 2.70
N VAL A 114 20.11 12.06 3.88
CA VAL A 114 20.19 11.31 5.17
C VAL A 114 18.84 10.62 5.43
N LEU A 115 18.38 9.85 4.45
CA LEU A 115 17.15 9.09 4.45
C LEU A 115 17.43 7.83 5.25
N SER A 116 16.98 7.84 6.51
CA SER A 116 17.22 6.73 7.42
C SER A 116 16.27 5.59 7.13
N MET A 117 15.08 5.87 6.58
CA MET A 117 14.05 4.86 6.39
C MET A 117 12.94 5.30 5.43
N VAL A 118 12.30 4.32 4.81
CA VAL A 118 11.06 4.49 4.03
C VAL A 118 10.04 3.46 4.51
N SER A 119 8.77 3.86 4.64
CA SER A 119 7.65 2.93 4.78
C SER A 119 6.91 2.81 3.45
N LEU A 120 6.59 1.58 3.07
CA LEU A 120 5.78 1.25 1.92
C LEU A 120 4.41 0.75 2.38
N SER A 121 3.39 1.16 1.63
CA SER A 121 2.03 0.64 1.74
C SER A 121 1.92 -0.80 1.20
N PRO A 122 0.80 -1.50 1.45
CA PRO A 122 0.54 -2.84 0.90
C PRO A 122 0.62 -2.96 -0.63
N SER A 123 0.47 -1.87 -1.40
CA SER A 123 0.72 -1.88 -2.86
C SER A 123 2.16 -1.61 -3.26
N GLY A 124 3.06 -1.38 -2.31
CA GLY A 124 4.47 -1.07 -2.55
C GLY A 124 4.74 0.42 -2.83
N GLN A 125 3.73 1.29 -2.74
CA GLN A 125 3.94 2.74 -2.83
C GLN A 125 4.51 3.32 -1.54
N ILE A 126 5.33 4.37 -1.66
CA ILE A 126 5.87 5.10 -0.50
C ILE A 126 4.71 5.72 0.30
N ALA A 127 4.55 5.26 1.54
CA ALA A 127 3.63 5.83 2.51
C ALA A 127 4.28 7.00 3.26
N HIS A 128 5.51 6.79 3.74
CA HIS A 128 6.29 7.80 4.46
C HIS A 128 7.78 7.67 4.17
N ALA A 129 8.51 8.77 4.27
CA ALA A 129 9.96 8.82 4.17
C ALA A 129 10.53 9.55 5.38
N PHE A 130 11.46 8.91 6.09
CA PHE A 130 12.04 9.43 7.33
C PHE A 130 13.46 9.94 7.07
N VAL A 131 13.63 11.25 7.20
CA VAL A 131 14.94 11.89 7.06
C VAL A 131 15.48 12.22 8.45
N GLY A 132 16.67 11.70 8.79
CA GLY A 132 17.29 11.93 10.09
C GLY A 132 16.78 11.01 11.20
N MET A 133 16.44 11.58 12.36
CA MET A 133 15.98 10.81 13.54
C MET A 133 14.47 10.54 13.45
N PHE A 134 14.04 9.43 14.02
CA PHE A 134 12.63 9.10 14.22
C PHE A 134 12.43 8.50 15.60
N GLN A 135 11.20 8.58 16.11
CA GLN A 135 10.73 7.99 17.35
C GLN A 135 9.78 6.81 17.06
N LYS A 136 9.42 6.07 18.10
CA LYS A 136 8.48 4.95 18.03
C LYS A 136 7.11 5.37 17.48
N GLU A 137 6.64 6.54 17.89
CA GLU A 137 5.36 7.09 17.47
C GLU A 137 5.35 7.44 15.97
N ASP A 138 6.48 7.91 15.43
CA ASP A 138 6.62 8.23 14.00
C ASP A 138 6.42 6.97 13.14
N LEU A 139 6.96 5.83 13.59
CA LEU A 139 6.78 4.52 12.96
C LEU A 139 5.32 4.05 13.02
N LYS A 140 4.67 4.20 14.18
CA LYS A 140 3.26 3.83 14.38
C LYS A 140 2.30 4.71 13.57
N ASN A 141 2.70 5.95 13.26
CA ASN A 141 1.94 6.88 12.43
C ASN A 141 2.24 6.75 10.93
N ALA A 142 3.19 5.90 10.54
CA ALA A 142 3.60 5.73 9.14
C ALA A 142 2.63 4.87 8.31
N PHE A 143 1.67 4.21 8.97
CA PHE A 143 0.67 3.38 8.33
C PHE A 143 -0.36 4.22 7.58
N VAL A 144 -0.72 3.76 6.39
CA VAL A 144 -1.77 4.32 5.56
C VAL A 144 -2.91 3.33 5.44
N THR A 145 -4.14 3.83 5.44
CA THR A 145 -5.34 3.02 5.22
C THR A 145 -5.56 2.78 3.72
N PRO A 146 -6.36 1.77 3.32
CA PRO A 146 -6.64 1.52 1.90
C PRO A 146 -7.20 2.72 1.14
N ALA A 147 -8.10 3.49 1.73
CA ALA A 147 -8.63 4.70 1.10
C ALA A 147 -7.58 5.83 1.05
N GLU A 148 -6.72 5.95 2.08
CA GLU A 148 -5.63 6.92 2.06
C GLU A 148 -4.67 6.63 0.90
N GLU A 149 -4.36 5.36 0.67
CA GLU A 149 -3.50 4.91 -0.42
C GLU A 149 -4.09 5.24 -1.80
N ARG A 150 -5.39 4.96 -2.00
CA ARG A 150 -6.09 5.33 -3.24
C ARG A 150 -6.07 6.84 -3.47
N CYS A 151 -6.28 7.64 -2.43
CA CYS A 151 -6.20 9.09 -2.54
C CYS A 151 -4.80 9.57 -2.94
N ARG A 152 -3.74 9.00 -2.32
CA ARG A 152 -2.34 9.34 -2.61
C ARG A 152 -1.97 9.05 -4.06
N LYS A 153 -2.45 7.94 -4.61
CA LYS A 153 -2.26 7.62 -6.03
C LYS A 153 -2.79 8.74 -6.93
N HIS A 154 -4.02 9.20 -6.70
CA HIS A 154 -4.60 10.30 -7.48
C HIS A 154 -3.85 11.63 -7.27
N PHE A 155 -3.35 11.90 -6.06
CA PHE A 155 -2.50 13.07 -5.80
C PHE A 155 -1.20 13.04 -6.59
N GLN A 156 -0.57 11.87 -6.74
CA GLN A 156 0.63 11.70 -7.56
C GLN A 156 0.35 11.90 -9.06
N GLU A 157 -0.89 11.64 -9.50
CA GLU A 157 -1.38 11.90 -10.86
C GLU A 157 -1.81 13.38 -11.06
N GLY A 158 -1.62 14.24 -10.05
CA GLY A 158 -1.95 15.67 -10.11
C GLY A 158 -3.44 15.98 -9.98
N ARG A 159 -4.24 15.03 -9.49
CA ARG A 159 -5.70 15.16 -9.34
C ARG A 159 -6.10 15.47 -7.90
N ALA A 160 -7.16 16.26 -7.72
CA ALA A 160 -7.88 16.35 -6.45
C ALA A 160 -8.72 15.07 -6.22
N VAL A 161 -9.16 14.84 -4.98
CA VAL A 161 -9.97 13.66 -4.64
C VAL A 161 -11.25 14.06 -3.94
N LEU A 162 -12.38 13.55 -4.43
CA LEU A 162 -13.66 13.52 -3.73
C LEU A 162 -13.72 12.23 -2.90
N LEU A 163 -13.40 12.35 -1.62
CA LEU A 163 -13.48 11.23 -0.68
C LEU A 163 -14.86 11.17 -0.05
N SER A 164 -15.63 10.12 -0.36
CA SER A 164 -16.97 9.92 0.20
C SER A 164 -16.97 8.79 1.23
N ALA A 165 -17.09 9.15 2.50
CA ALA A 165 -17.30 8.24 3.61
C ALA A 165 -18.79 7.90 3.71
N GLN A 166 -19.13 6.69 3.26
CA GLN A 166 -20.50 6.22 3.10
C GLN A 166 -21.07 5.79 4.46
N ALA A 167 -22.09 6.51 4.91
CA ALA A 167 -22.88 6.16 6.08
C ALA A 167 -24.37 6.38 5.78
N GLY A 168 -25.23 5.78 6.60
CA GLY A 168 -26.68 5.93 6.48
C GLY A 168 -27.35 4.94 5.53
N SER A 169 -28.56 5.30 5.10
CA SER A 169 -29.37 4.47 4.21
C SER A 169 -28.74 4.35 2.81
N LYS A 170 -29.23 3.41 1.99
CA LYS A 170 -28.82 3.33 0.58
C LYS A 170 -29.19 4.60 -0.18
N GLU A 171 -30.36 5.17 0.08
CA GLU A 171 -30.86 6.37 -0.59
C GLU A 171 -30.00 7.61 -0.28
N ASP A 172 -29.50 7.73 0.95
CA ASP A 172 -28.59 8.82 1.33
C ASP A 172 -27.26 8.73 0.59
N ARG A 173 -26.72 7.50 0.50
CA ARG A 173 -25.48 7.20 -0.24
C ARG A 173 -25.65 7.50 -1.73
N ASP A 174 -26.73 7.01 -2.35
CA ASP A 174 -27.01 7.22 -3.78
C ASP A 174 -27.15 8.72 -4.10
N ARG A 175 -27.79 9.50 -3.21
CA ARG A 175 -27.91 10.96 -3.37
C ARG A 175 -26.58 11.70 -3.23
N ALA A 176 -25.73 11.28 -2.29
CA ALA A 176 -24.39 11.84 -2.14
C ALA A 176 -23.53 11.56 -3.39
N LEU A 177 -23.56 10.32 -3.88
CA LEU A 177 -22.79 9.89 -5.04
C LEU A 177 -23.30 10.47 -6.36
N ALA A 178 -24.60 10.75 -6.49
CA ALA A 178 -25.13 11.41 -7.68
C ALA A 178 -24.43 12.75 -7.97
N GLY A 179 -24.19 13.56 -6.94
CA GLY A 179 -23.46 14.82 -7.07
C GLY A 179 -21.99 14.65 -7.44
N VAL A 180 -21.32 13.69 -6.81
CA VAL A 180 -19.92 13.33 -7.10
C VAL A 180 -19.77 12.88 -8.55
N ASN A 181 -20.63 11.97 -9.00
CA ASN A 181 -20.63 11.44 -10.36
C ASN A 181 -20.96 12.53 -11.39
N ALA A 182 -21.93 13.39 -11.11
CA ALA A 182 -22.26 14.53 -11.97
C ALA A 182 -21.11 15.54 -12.08
N PHE A 183 -20.31 15.72 -11.01
CA PHE A 183 -19.13 16.57 -11.03
C PHE A 183 -17.96 15.92 -11.78
N LYS A 184 -17.71 14.62 -11.58
CA LYS A 184 -16.70 13.87 -12.36
C LYS A 184 -17.00 13.83 -13.85
N ALA A 185 -18.28 13.79 -14.23
CA ALA A 185 -18.70 13.83 -15.62
C ALA A 185 -18.65 15.23 -16.25
N ASP A 186 -18.35 16.28 -15.47
CA ASP A 186 -18.26 17.64 -16.01
C ASP A 186 -16.98 17.82 -16.84
N PRO A 187 -17.07 18.25 -18.12
CA PRO A 187 -15.89 18.42 -18.96
C PRO A 187 -14.86 19.44 -18.42
N GLY A 188 -15.31 20.45 -17.67
CA GLY A 188 -14.47 21.48 -17.08
C GLY A 188 -13.70 21.03 -15.83
N TYR A 189 -14.16 19.99 -15.13
CA TYR A 189 -13.54 19.55 -13.86
C TYR A 189 -13.14 18.08 -13.80
N GLY A 190 -13.74 17.20 -14.61
CA GLY A 190 -13.58 15.75 -14.52
C GLY A 190 -12.14 15.25 -14.68
N HIS A 191 -11.31 15.99 -15.43
CA HIS A 191 -9.89 15.68 -15.59
C HIS A 191 -9.03 16.10 -14.39
N LEU A 192 -9.55 16.97 -13.51
CA LEU A 192 -8.87 17.50 -12.33
C LEU A 192 -9.19 16.72 -11.06
N VAL A 193 -10.15 15.80 -11.09
CA VAL A 193 -10.68 15.17 -9.88
C VAL A 193 -10.94 13.68 -10.08
N ASP A 194 -10.68 12.90 -9.05
CA ASP A 194 -11.14 11.53 -8.93
C ASP A 194 -12.02 11.33 -7.69
N ALA A 195 -12.70 10.19 -7.61
CA ALA A 195 -13.54 9.86 -6.46
C ALA A 195 -12.98 8.61 -5.79
N VAL A 196 -12.95 8.66 -4.46
CA VAL A 196 -12.61 7.53 -3.61
C VAL A 196 -13.75 7.34 -2.63
N GLU A 197 -14.30 6.14 -2.62
CA GLU A 197 -15.37 5.76 -1.69
C GLU A 197 -14.82 4.82 -0.63
N LEU A 198 -15.38 4.92 0.58
CA LEU A 198 -15.10 4.01 1.70
C LEU A 198 -16.34 3.89 2.59
N ALA A 199 -16.49 2.74 3.23
CA ALA A 199 -17.57 2.54 4.21
C ALA A 199 -17.16 3.16 5.55
N ALA A 200 -18.01 4.01 6.14
CA ALA A 200 -17.68 4.71 7.37
C ALA A 200 -17.48 3.77 8.57
N ASP A 201 -18.03 2.55 8.51
CA ASP A 201 -17.88 1.50 9.52
C ASP A 201 -16.72 0.52 9.25
N ASP A 202 -15.93 0.72 8.18
CA ASP A 202 -14.79 -0.15 7.88
C ASP A 202 -13.70 0.01 8.97
N PRO A 203 -13.38 -1.06 9.73
CA PRO A 203 -12.35 -0.99 10.77
C PRO A 203 -10.97 -0.62 10.23
N LYS A 204 -10.69 -0.86 8.94
CA LYS A 204 -9.41 -0.51 8.29
C LYS A 204 -9.27 0.98 8.04
N GLU A 205 -10.37 1.73 8.05
CA GLU A 205 -10.39 3.16 7.70
C GLU A 205 -10.50 4.07 8.94
N VAL A 206 -10.61 3.50 10.14
CA VAL A 206 -10.80 4.25 11.41
C VAL A 206 -9.73 5.33 11.61
N ARG A 207 -8.46 5.04 11.28
CA ARG A 207 -7.37 6.02 11.40
C ARG A 207 -7.58 7.21 10.45
N LEU A 208 -7.96 6.96 9.21
CA LEU A 208 -8.23 7.99 8.21
C LEU A 208 -9.46 8.82 8.61
N LEU A 209 -10.55 8.16 9.02
CA LEU A 209 -11.78 8.86 9.46
C LEU A 209 -11.51 9.79 10.64
N ARG A 210 -10.72 9.34 11.63
CA ARG A 210 -10.28 10.18 12.76
C ARG A 210 -9.45 11.38 12.29
N LYS A 211 -8.47 11.14 11.41
CA LYS A 211 -7.60 12.19 10.84
C LYS A 211 -8.39 13.26 10.08
N LEU A 212 -9.50 12.87 9.46
CA LEU A 212 -10.39 13.76 8.70
C LEU A 212 -11.58 14.27 9.52
N GLU A 213 -11.60 13.94 10.82
CA GLU A 213 -12.65 14.31 11.77
C GLU A 213 -14.05 13.88 11.28
N ILE A 214 -14.15 12.73 10.60
CA ILE A 214 -15.42 12.16 10.16
C ILE A 214 -15.95 11.25 11.26
N ASP A 215 -17.11 11.59 11.82
CA ASP A 215 -17.82 10.71 12.74
C ASP A 215 -18.65 9.69 11.95
N PRO A 216 -18.32 8.38 12.03
CA PRO A 216 -19.04 7.34 11.31
C PRO A 216 -20.47 7.11 11.82
N LYS A 217 -20.82 7.63 13.01
CA LYS A 217 -22.13 7.44 13.64
C LYS A 217 -23.16 8.49 13.23
N THR A 218 -22.78 9.45 12.39
CA THR A 218 -23.67 10.52 11.91
C THR A 218 -24.86 10.01 11.10
N GLY A 219 -24.78 8.79 10.57
CA GLY A 219 -25.84 8.21 9.73
C GLY A 219 -26.00 8.94 8.38
N GLN A 220 -25.06 9.81 8.01
CA GLN A 220 -25.07 10.54 6.76
C GLN A 220 -23.73 10.41 6.06
N THR A 221 -23.76 10.28 4.74
CA THR A 221 -22.54 10.23 3.93
C THR A 221 -21.83 11.58 3.97
N VAL A 222 -20.53 11.57 4.24
CA VAL A 222 -19.69 12.77 4.23
C VAL A 222 -18.78 12.72 3.02
N THR A 223 -18.88 13.71 2.14
CA THR A 223 -17.98 13.90 1.00
C THR A 223 -17.01 15.03 1.31
N LEU A 224 -15.71 14.77 1.17
CA LEU A 224 -14.65 15.76 1.29
C LEU A 224 -14.01 16.02 -0.07
N LEU A 225 -13.74 17.28 -0.40
CA LEU A 225 -12.86 17.66 -1.49
C LEU A 225 -11.44 17.81 -0.94
N LEU A 226 -10.54 16.94 -1.36
CA LEU A 226 -9.17 16.85 -0.87
C LEU A 226 -8.16 17.25 -1.94
N PHE A 227 -7.17 18.04 -1.54
CA PHE A 227 -5.99 18.36 -2.34
C PHE A 227 -4.73 17.78 -1.70
N PRO A 228 -3.65 17.56 -2.48
CA PRO A 228 -2.38 17.11 -1.91
C PRO A 228 -1.87 18.06 -0.80
N PRO A 229 -1.30 17.55 0.32
CA PRO A 229 -1.25 16.14 0.76
C PRO A 229 -2.34 15.82 1.80
N PHE A 230 -3.63 15.80 1.42
CA PHE A 230 -4.83 15.71 2.29
C PHE A 230 -5.33 17.03 2.92
N ARG A 231 -5.18 18.16 2.21
CA ARG A 231 -5.83 19.41 2.62
C ARG A 231 -7.32 19.37 2.25
N ILE A 232 -8.20 19.60 3.23
CA ILE A 232 -9.65 19.65 3.04
C ILE A 232 -10.04 21.03 2.50
N MET A 233 -10.56 21.07 1.27
CA MET A 233 -11.05 22.30 0.62
C MET A 233 -12.56 22.46 0.70
N GLY A 234 -13.28 21.38 0.97
CA GLY A 234 -14.73 21.39 1.10
C GLY A 234 -15.21 20.15 1.86
N ARG A 235 -16.29 20.33 2.62
CA ARG A 235 -16.95 19.28 3.38
C ARG A 235 -18.45 19.36 3.11
N PHE A 236 -19.02 18.23 2.70
CA PHE A 236 -20.42 18.12 2.30
C PHE A 236 -21.04 16.95 3.04
N VAL A 237 -22.17 17.18 3.70
CA VAL A 237 -22.86 16.15 4.48
C VAL A 237 -24.20 15.83 3.79
N GLY A 238 -24.45 14.54 3.57
CA GLY A 238 -25.62 14.04 2.86
C GLY A 238 -25.53 14.29 1.35
N ALA A 239 -26.66 14.69 0.76
CA ALA A 239 -26.77 14.91 -0.68
C ALA A 239 -25.78 15.98 -1.16
N THR A 240 -24.89 15.58 -2.07
CA THR A 240 -23.87 16.47 -2.62
C THR A 240 -24.39 17.07 -3.93
N GLN A 241 -24.19 18.37 -4.14
CA GLN A 241 -24.59 19.05 -5.37
C GLN A 241 -23.36 19.42 -6.21
N LYS A 242 -23.45 19.20 -7.52
CA LYS A 242 -22.40 19.57 -8.48
C LYS A 242 -21.97 21.04 -8.36
N SER A 243 -22.92 21.96 -8.22
CA SER A 243 -22.66 23.39 -8.07
C SER A 243 -21.86 23.73 -6.80
N ALA A 244 -22.15 23.04 -5.70
CA ALA A 244 -21.42 23.22 -4.44
C ALA A 244 -19.97 22.70 -4.55
N LEU A 245 -19.78 21.55 -5.20
CA LEU A 245 -18.45 21.02 -5.52
C LEU A 245 -17.65 21.96 -6.42
N ALA A 246 -18.27 22.48 -7.49
CA ALA A 246 -17.63 23.43 -8.39
C ALA A 246 -17.21 24.71 -7.68
N LYS A 247 -18.06 25.25 -6.79
CA LYS A 247 -17.73 26.42 -5.99
C LYS A 247 -16.53 26.17 -5.08
N ALA A 248 -16.48 25.03 -4.40
CA ALA A 248 -15.34 24.67 -3.55
C ALA A 248 -14.05 24.45 -4.37
N MET A 249 -14.15 23.82 -5.54
CA MET A 249 -13.02 23.65 -6.46
C MET A 249 -12.45 24.99 -6.92
N LEU A 250 -13.30 25.91 -7.38
CA LEU A 250 -12.88 27.25 -7.80
C LEU A 250 -12.23 28.03 -6.64
N ALA A 251 -12.79 27.94 -5.43
CA ALA A 251 -12.19 28.57 -4.26
C ALA A 251 -10.79 28.00 -3.96
N ALA A 252 -10.61 26.68 -4.06
CA ALA A 252 -9.33 26.02 -3.87
C ALA A 252 -8.27 26.43 -4.91
N LEU A 253 -8.67 26.49 -6.18
CA LEU A 253 -7.78 26.92 -7.27
C LEU A 253 -7.31 28.37 -7.09
N ASN A 254 -8.21 29.26 -6.66
CA ASN A 254 -7.88 30.66 -6.41
C ASN A 254 -7.01 30.86 -5.16
N ALA A 255 -7.22 30.05 -4.11
CA ALA A 255 -6.37 30.04 -2.91
C ALA A 255 -4.97 29.48 -3.18
N GLY A 256 -4.80 28.68 -4.23
CA GLY A 256 -3.51 28.09 -4.64
C GLY A 256 -2.48 29.07 -5.21
N CYS A 257 -2.86 30.33 -5.49
CA CYS A 257 -1.98 31.34 -6.09
C CYS A 257 -1.18 32.20 -5.09
N GLU A 258 -1.16 31.86 -3.79
CA GLU A 258 -0.38 32.61 -2.77
C GLU A 258 0.99 32.00 -2.41
N CYS A 259 1.42 30.91 -3.05
CA CYS A 259 2.79 30.42 -2.94
C CYS A 259 3.69 31.08 -4.00
N GLY A 260 3.94 32.38 -3.85
CA GLY A 260 4.76 33.14 -4.81
C GLY A 260 5.00 34.62 -4.50
N ARG A 261 5.01 35.04 -3.23
CA ARG A 261 5.58 36.32 -2.80
C ARG A 261 6.45 36.13 -1.58
#